data_AF-A0A8J7AZ09-F1
#
_entry.id   AF-A0A8J7AZ09-F1
#
_cell.length_a   1.000
_cell.length_b   1.000
_cell.length_c   1.000
_cell.angle_alpha   90.00
_cell.angle_beta   90.00
_cell.angle_gamma   90.00
#
_symmetry.space_group_name_H-M   'P 1'
#
loop_
_entity.id
_entity.type
_entity.pdbx_description
1 polymer ?
#
loop_
_entity_poly.entity_id
_entity_poly.type
_entity_poly.pdbx_seq_one_letter_code
_entity_poly.pdbx_strand_id
1 'polypeptide(L)' 'MRKDSQSEAIIDYLLQKASQALDSARSELQADRLDFAVNRAYYACFYAASAVMLQRGKQLPNILG' A
#
# COMPACT_ATOMS: atom_id res chain seq x y z
N MET A 1 4.99 -22.97 14.25
CA MET A 1 3.68 -22.30 14.40
C MET A 1 3.83 -20.82 14.80
N ARG A 2 4.65 -20.03 14.08
CA ARG A 2 4.93 -18.59 14.39
C ARG A 2 4.99 -17.68 13.15
N LYS A 3 4.88 -18.24 11.94
CA LYS A 3 5.11 -17.49 10.69
C LYS A 3 3.84 -16.78 10.20
N ASP A 4 2.69 -17.38 10.45
CA ASP A 4 1.40 -16.89 9.97
C ASP A 4 0.97 -15.60 10.68
N SER A 5 1.16 -15.50 12.00
CA SER A 5 0.80 -14.32 12.78
C SER A 5 1.66 -13.09 12.51
N GLN A 6 2.93 -13.28 12.13
CA GLN A 6 3.82 -12.19 11.73
C GLN A 6 3.45 -11.67 10.34
N SER A 7 3.11 -12.56 9.40
CA SER A 7 2.66 -12.18 8.06
C SER A 7 1.32 -11.46 8.10
N GLU A 8 0.37 -11.90 8.92
CA GLU A 8 -0.92 -11.21 9.14
C GLU A 8 -0.73 -9.79 9.66
N ALA A 9 0.10 -9.60 10.68
CA ALA A 9 0.38 -8.26 11.22
C ALA A 9 1.00 -7.32 10.15
N ILE A 10 1.84 -7.85 9.26
CA ILE A 10 2.41 -7.07 8.15
C ILE A 10 1.35 -6.76 7.09
N ILE A 11 0.47 -7.70 6.77
CA ILE A 11 -0.66 -7.50 5.85
C ILE A 11 -1.57 -6.39 6.37
N ASP A 12 -1.98 -6.45 7.62
CA ASP A 12 -2.83 -5.43 8.25
C ASP A 12 -2.17 -4.06 8.25
N TYR A 13 -0.86 -4.02 8.57
CA TYR A 13 -0.08 -2.78 8.51
C TYR A 13 -0.04 -2.20 7.08
N LEU A 14 0.17 -3.04 6.06
CA LEU A 14 0.18 -2.59 4.67
C LEU A 14 -1.20 -2.08 4.22
N LEU A 15 -2.29 -2.73 4.63
CA LEU A 15 -3.64 -2.27 4.34
C LEU A 15 -3.95 -0.95 5.06
N GLN A 16 -3.50 -0.78 6.29
CA GLN A 16 -3.60 0.50 7.01
C GLN A 16 -2.84 1.61 6.26
N LYS A 17 -1.62 1.34 5.78
CA LYS A 17 -0.86 2.30 4.96
C LYS A 17 -1.54 2.62 3.64
N ALA A 18 -2.14 1.62 2.98
CA ALA A 18 -2.91 1.84 1.76
C ALA A 18 -4.08 2.80 2.00
N SER A 19 -4.84 2.61 3.09
CA SER A 19 -5.95 3.50 3.47
C SER A 19 -5.45 4.93 3.74
N GLN A 20 -4.41 5.09 4.56
CA GLN A 20 -3.85 6.41 4.88
C GLN A 20 -3.36 7.16 3.65
N ALA A 21 -2.71 6.46 2.71
CA ALA A 21 -2.25 7.03 1.46
C ALA A 21 -3.43 7.42 0.55
N LEU A 22 -4.50 6.62 0.51
CA LEU A 22 -5.70 6.95 -0.26
C LEU A 22 -6.44 8.17 0.31
N ASP A 23 -6.57 8.26 1.63
CA ASP A 23 -7.17 9.43 2.29
C ASP A 23 -6.34 10.68 2.00
N SER A 24 -5.00 10.57 2.07
CA SER A 24 -4.10 11.66 1.67
C SER A 24 -4.29 12.05 0.20
N ALA A 25 -4.40 11.08 -0.70
CA ALA A 25 -4.63 11.34 -2.13
C ALA A 25 -5.94 12.12 -2.36
N ARG A 26 -7.00 11.79 -1.61
CA ARG A 26 -8.28 12.51 -1.66
C ARG A 26 -8.15 13.95 -1.16
N SER A 27 -7.41 14.19 -0.08
CA SER A 27 -7.15 15.55 0.41
C SER A 27 -6.35 16.39 -0.58
N GLU A 28 -5.32 15.82 -1.22
CA GLU A 28 -4.54 16.54 -2.23
C GLU A 28 -5.37 16.82 -3.48
N LEU A 29 -6.23 15.89 -3.89
CA LEU A 29 -7.16 16.08 -5.00
C LEU A 29 -8.15 17.22 -4.72
N GLN A 30 -8.71 17.27 -3.51
CA GLN A 30 -9.61 18.35 -3.09
C GLN A 30 -8.92 19.72 -3.06
N ALA A 31 -7.59 19.75 -2.88
CA ALA A 31 -6.78 20.95 -2.90
C ALA A 31 -6.22 21.29 -4.30
N ASP A 32 -6.67 20.59 -5.35
CA ASP A 32 -6.22 20.73 -6.75
C ASP A 32 -4.71 20.52 -6.95
N ARG A 33 -4.06 19.80 -6.03
CA ARG A 33 -2.64 19.46 -6.07
C ARG A 33 -2.45 18.11 -6.76
N LEU A 34 -2.71 18.08 -8.06
CA LEU A 34 -2.84 16.85 -8.85
C LEU A 34 -1.60 15.94 -8.81
N ASP A 35 -0.39 16.51 -8.92
CA ASP A 35 0.85 15.72 -8.85
C ASP A 35 0.98 14.96 -7.51
N PHE A 36 0.62 15.61 -6.41
CA PHE A 36 0.62 14.99 -5.09
C PHE A 36 -0.51 13.97 -4.95
N ALA A 37 -1.70 14.25 -5.48
CA ALA A 37 -2.82 13.31 -5.46
C ALA A 37 -2.48 12.00 -6.18
N VAL A 38 -1.91 12.08 -7.39
CA VAL A 38 -1.49 10.92 -8.18
C VAL A 38 -0.37 10.15 -7.47
N ASN A 39 0.63 10.85 -6.93
CA ASN A 39 1.71 10.22 -6.18
C ASN A 39 1.17 9.42 -4.98
N ARG A 40 0.27 10.00 -4.19
CA ARG A 40 -0.33 9.32 -3.03
C ARG A 40 -1.21 8.14 -3.44
N ALA A 41 -1.99 8.28 -4.53
CA ALA A 41 -2.80 7.19 -5.06
C ALA A 41 -1.95 6.02 -5.57
N TYR A 42 -0.80 6.29 -6.20
CA TYR A 42 0.16 5.26 -6.59
C TYR A 42 0.64 4.44 -5.38
N TYR A 43 1.05 5.11 -4.30
CA TYR A 43 1.49 4.42 -3.08
C TYR A 43 0.36 3.66 -2.38
N ALA A 44 -0.87 4.16 -2.41
CA ALA A 44 -2.03 3.43 -1.89
C ALA A 44 -2.19 2.08 -2.62
N CYS A 45 -2.14 2.09 -3.95
CA CYS A 45 -2.18 0.88 -4.76
C CYS A 45 -0.98 -0.03 -4.52
N PHE A 46 0.23 0.52 -4.38
CA PHE A 46 1.43 -0.25 -4.10
C PHE A 46 1.32 -1.02 -2.77
N TYR A 47 0.87 -0.36 -1.69
CA TYR A 47 0.71 -1.01 -0.40
C TYR A 47 -0.37 -2.09 -0.43
N ALA A 48 -1.52 -1.82 -1.08
CA ALA A 48 -2.58 -2.80 -1.24
C ALA A 48 -2.12 -4.03 -2.06
N ALA A 49 -1.42 -3.82 -3.17
CA ALA A 49 -0.85 -4.89 -3.99
C ALA A 49 0.20 -5.69 -3.21
N SER A 50 1.04 -5.02 -2.42
CA SER A 50 2.02 -5.66 -1.54
C SER A 50 1.36 -6.59 -0.53
N ALA A 51 0.26 -6.13 0.11
CA ALA A 51 -0.49 -6.93 1.07
C ALA A 51 -1.08 -8.19 0.41
N VAL A 52 -1.69 -8.05 -0.76
CA VAL A 52 -2.26 -9.19 -1.52
C VAL A 52 -1.18 -10.19 -1.95
N MET A 53 -0.02 -9.71 -2.39
CA MET A 53 1.09 -10.61 -2.76
C MET A 53 1.62 -11.36 -1.55
N LEU A 54 1.82 -10.67 -0.42
CA LEU A 54 2.29 -11.30 0.82
C LEU A 54 1.29 -12.35 1.33
N GLN A 55 0.00 -12.05 1.29
CA GLN A 55 -1.07 -13.01 1.63
C GLN A 55 -1.03 -14.27 0.74
N ARG A 56 -0.59 -14.14 -0.51
CA ARG A 56 -0.42 -15.25 -1.46
C ARG A 56 0.96 -15.92 -1.40
N GLY A 57 1.81 -15.54 -0.44
CA GLY A 57 3.19 -16.04 -0.33
C GLY A 57 4.10 -15.61 -1.48
N LYS A 58 3.77 -14.51 -2.16
CA LYS A 58 4.53 -13.94 -3.29
C LYS A 58 5.20 -12.64 -2.88
N GLN A 59 6.28 -12.29 -3.58
CA GLN A 59 6.94 -10.99 -3.46
C GLN A 59 6.65 -10.14 -4.69
N LEU A 60 6.59 -8.82 -4.53
CA LEU A 60 6.61 -7.91 -5.68
C LEU A 60 7.94 -8.10 -6.43
N PRO A 61 7.91 -8.14 -7.77
CA PRO A 61 9.13 -8.19 -8.56
C PRO A 61 9.98 -6.96 -8.22
N ASN A 62 11.30 -7.17 -8.06
CA ASN A 62 12.24 -6.08 -7.85
C ASN A 62 12.36 -5.27 -9.15
N ILE A 63 11.52 -4.26 -9.31
CA ILE A 63 11.46 -3.38 -10.49
C ILE A 63 12.48 -2.23 -10.42
N LEU A 64 13.45 -2.31 -9.51
CA LEU A 64 14.54 -1.33 -9.34
C LEU A 64 15.93 -2.02 -9.39
N GLY A 65 16.04 -3.10 -10.17
CA GLY A 65 17.32 -3.77 -10.45
C GLY A 65 18.00 -3.22 -11.69
#